data_AF-A0A9C7SGT8-F1
#
_entry.id   AF-A0A9C7SGT8-F1
#
_cell.length_a   1.000
_cell.length_b   1.000
_cell.length_c   1.000
_cell.angle_alpha   90.00
_cell.angle_beta   90.00
_cell.angle_gamma   90.00
#
_symmetry.space_group_name_H-M   'P 1'
#
loop_
_entity.id
_entity.type
_entity.pdbx_description
1 polymer ?
#
loop_
_entity_poly.entity_id
_entity_poly.type
_entity_poly.pdbx_seq_one_letter_code
_entity_poly.pdbx_strand_id
1 'polypeptide(L)'
;MSNNDNDVKRPGVLSLSIKDKNALYAAYMPFVKNGGLFIPTTRKYKLGEEVFMLLNLLTGNEKIPVAGRVVWITPQGAQGQKHAG
;
A
#
# COMPACT_ATOMS: atom_id res chain seq x y z
N MET A 1 25.57 2.61 -28.32
CA MET A 1 25.46 1.38 -27.49
C MET A 1 25.69 1.84 -26.06
N SER A 2 24.61 2.16 -25.34
CA SER A 2 24.07 1.36 -24.23
C SER A 2 25.13 1.24 -23.10
N ASN A 3 24.90 1.75 -21.90
CA ASN A 3 23.95 1.13 -20.97
C ASN A 3 23.33 2.13 -20.00
N ASN A 4 22.01 2.00 -19.91
CA ASN A 4 21.14 2.65 -18.96
C ASN A 4 20.82 1.60 -17.89
N ASP A 5 21.69 1.44 -16.90
CA ASP A 5 21.45 0.52 -15.77
C ASP A 5 21.91 1.22 -14.50
N ASN A 6 20.96 1.83 -13.78
CA ASN A 6 20.91 1.97 -12.32
C ASN A 6 19.76 2.93 -11.95
N ASP A 7 18.53 2.66 -12.43
CA ASP A 7 17.35 3.06 -11.67
C ASP A 7 17.28 2.12 -10.45
N VAL A 8 18.20 2.33 -9.51
CA VAL A 8 18.06 1.82 -8.15
C VAL A 8 16.78 2.48 -7.64
N LYS A 9 15.64 1.82 -7.86
CA LYS A 9 14.38 2.16 -7.21
C LYS A 9 14.61 1.99 -5.72
N ARG A 10 15.16 3.05 -5.12
CA ARG A 10 15.26 3.20 -3.67
C ARG A 10 13.86 2.85 -3.15
N PRO A 11 13.71 1.89 -2.22
CA PRO A 11 12.41 1.63 -1.62
C PRO A 11 12.00 2.88 -0.84
N GLY A 12 11.39 3.83 -1.56
CA GLY A 12 10.96 5.09 -1.01
C GLY A 12 9.78 4.81 -0.09
N VAL A 13 9.79 5.45 1.07
CA VAL A 13 8.69 5.39 2.04
C VAL A 13 7.36 5.62 1.32
N LEU A 14 6.43 4.69 1.49
CA LEU A 14 5.07 4.83 0.94
C LEU A 14 4.35 5.90 1.76
N SER A 15 3.60 6.78 1.10
CA SER A 15 2.71 7.71 1.80
C SER A 15 1.29 7.43 1.34
N LEU A 16 0.38 7.20 2.29
CA LEU A 16 -1.04 7.02 2.03
C LEU A 16 -1.84 8.03 2.85
N SER A 17 -2.81 8.68 2.22
CA SER A 17 -3.76 9.56 2.89
C SER A 17 -5.18 9.10 2.59
N ILE A 18 -5.92 8.73 3.63
CA ILE A 18 -7.33 8.35 3.56
C ILE A 18 -8.15 9.50 4.14
N LYS A 19 -8.95 10.17 3.31
CA LYS A 19 -9.61 11.44 3.68
C LYS A 19 -10.99 11.28 4.31
N ASP A 20 -11.66 10.15 4.09
CA ASP A 20 -13.02 9.92 4.57
C ASP A 20 -13.22 8.50 5.12
N LYS A 21 -14.30 8.34 5.89
CA LYS A 21 -14.60 7.10 6.62
C LYS A 21 -14.97 5.94 5.69
N ASN A 22 -15.56 6.24 4.52
CA ASN A 22 -15.97 5.21 3.58
C ASN A 22 -14.75 4.59 2.90
N ALA A 23 -13.77 5.41 2.49
CA ALA A 23 -12.51 4.94 1.95
C ALA A 23 -11.70 4.13 2.99
N LEU A 24 -11.70 4.56 4.26
CA LEU A 24 -11.07 3.77 5.32
C LEU A 24 -11.74 2.42 5.49
N TYR A 25 -13.07 2.38 5.50
CA TYR A 25 -13.83 1.15 5.66
C TYR A 25 -13.62 0.18 4.49
N ALA A 26 -13.57 0.70 3.25
CA ALA A 26 -13.32 -0.10 2.05
C ALA A 26 -11.90 -0.69 2.02
N ALA A 27 -10.90 0.07 2.48
CA ALA A 27 -9.51 -0.37 2.50
C ALA A 27 -9.18 -1.27 3.71
N TYR A 28 -9.91 -1.17 4.82
CA TYR A 28 -9.60 -1.89 6.06
C TYR A 28 -9.95 -3.37 5.98
N MET A 29 -9.03 -4.23 6.43
CA MET A 29 -9.18 -5.68 6.44
C MET A 29 -9.18 -6.21 7.89
N PRO A 30 -10.34 -6.27 8.57
CA PRO A 30 -10.42 -6.60 10.01
C PRO A 30 -10.03 -8.04 10.34
N PHE A 31 -10.11 -8.95 9.37
CA PHE A 31 -9.80 -10.37 9.55
C PHE A 31 -8.30 -10.68 9.58
N VAL A 32 -7.44 -9.71 9.21
CA VAL A 32 -5.99 -9.86 9.34
C VAL A 32 -5.59 -9.66 10.80
N LYS A 33 -4.75 -10.55 11.32
CA LYS A 33 -4.20 -10.41 12.68
C LYS A 33 -3.47 -9.07 12.82
N ASN A 34 -3.81 -8.29 13.85
CA ASN A 34 -3.36 -6.91 14.11
C ASN A 34 -3.91 -5.87 13.12
N GLY A 35 -4.95 -6.22 12.35
CA GLY A 35 -5.53 -5.38 11.31
C GLY A 35 -4.75 -5.43 10.00
N GLY A 36 -5.43 -5.15 8.91
CA GLY A 36 -4.84 -5.02 7.58
C GLY A 36 -5.38 -3.79 6.86
N LEU A 37 -4.61 -3.29 5.90
CA LEU A 37 -5.03 -2.17 5.06
C LEU A 37 -4.65 -2.51 3.62
N PHE A 38 -5.63 -2.44 2.72
CA PHE A 38 -5.42 -2.58 1.30
C PHE A 38 -4.83 -1.28 0.75
N ILE A 39 -3.68 -1.40 0.07
CA ILE A 39 -2.95 -0.26 -0.50
C ILE A 39 -2.91 -0.44 -2.02
N PRO A 40 -3.67 0.34 -2.80
CA PRO A 40 -3.56 0.33 -4.26
C PRO A 40 -2.19 0.88 -4.66
N THR A 41 -1.38 0.07 -5.34
CA THR A 41 -0.03 0.43 -5.77
C THR A 41 0.37 -0.34 -7.01
N THR A 42 1.16 0.29 -7.89
CA THR A 42 1.77 -0.36 -9.06
C THR A 42 3.16 -0.92 -8.75
N ARG A 43 3.67 -0.69 -7.54
CA ARG A 43 4.94 -1.24 -7.09
C ARG A 43 4.79 -2.75 -6.89
N LYS A 44 5.81 -3.49 -7.33
CA LYS A 44 5.86 -4.94 -7.13
C LYS A 44 6.37 -5.21 -5.72
N TYR A 45 5.58 -5.96 -4.96
CA TYR A 45 5.93 -6.45 -3.63
C TYR A 45 5.99 -7.97 -3.65
N LYS A 46 6.69 -8.55 -2.68
CA LYS A 46 6.66 -9.98 -2.39
C LYS A 46 5.86 -10.25 -1.12
N LEU A 47 5.20 -11.40 -1.04
CA LEU A 47 4.60 -11.86 0.21
C LEU A 47 5.68 -11.99 1.28
N GLY A 48 5.37 -11.54 2.49
CA GLY A 48 6.29 -11.50 3.61
C GLY A 48 7.25 -10.31 3.62
N GLU A 49 7.29 -9.50 2.58
CA GLU A 49 8.14 -8.31 2.52
C GLU A 49 7.72 -7.28 3.58
N GLU A 50 8.70 -6.72 4.29
CA GLU A 50 8.48 -5.64 5.23
C GLU A 50 8.42 -4.31 4.51
N VAL A 51 7.46 -3.47 4.89
CA VAL A 51 7.22 -2.16 4.28
C VAL A 51 7.11 -1.10 5.36
N PHE A 52 7.68 0.07 5.08
CA PHE A 52 7.53 1.26 5.92
C PHE A 52 6.69 2.30 5.19
N MET A 53 5.65 2.81 5.86
CA MET A 53 4.73 3.78 5.29
C MET A 53 4.39 4.90 6.26
N LEU A 54 4.02 6.04 5.72
CA LEU A 54 3.42 7.17 6.42
C LEU A 54 1.92 7.19 6.09
N LEU A 55 1.10 6.94 7.10
CA LEU A 55 -0.36 6.89 6.99
C LEU A 55 -0.98 8.16 7.56
N ASN A 56 -1.88 8.78 6.81
CA ASN A 56 -2.75 9.86 7.30
C ASN A 56 -4.22 9.41 7.19
N LEU A 57 -5.01 9.62 8.25
CA LEU A 57 -6.39 9.18 8.38
C LEU A 57 -7.33 10.36 8.64
N LEU A 58 -8.49 10.37 7.97
CA LEU A 58 -9.68 11.17 8.27
C LEU A 58 -9.39 12.63 8.60
N THR A 59 -8.60 13.32 7.77
CA THR A 59 -8.17 14.72 7.96
C THR A 59 -7.22 15.00 9.15
N GLY A 60 -6.50 14.00 9.64
CA GLY A 60 -5.37 14.21 10.54
C GLY A 60 -4.31 15.13 9.91
N ASN A 61 -3.74 16.04 10.72
CA ASN A 61 -2.59 16.85 10.29
C ASN A 61 -1.25 16.10 10.45
N GLU A 62 -1.27 14.91 11.05
CA GLU A 62 -0.08 14.13 11.36
C GLU A 62 -0.02 12.84 10.54
N LYS A 63 1.17 12.57 9.99
CA LYS A 63 1.47 11.31 9.31
C LYS A 63 2.00 10.31 10.33
N ILE A 64 1.28 9.21 10.49
CA ILE A 64 1.62 8.12 11.40
C ILE A 64 2.60 7.18 10.69
N PRO A 65 3.84 6.99 11.21
CA PRO A 65 4.73 5.98 10.69
C PRO A 65 4.21 4.58 11.05
N VAL A 66 4.14 3.70 10.05
CA VAL A 66 3.68 2.32 10.19
C VAL A 66 4.70 1.39 9.53
N ALA A 67 5.20 0.45 10.32
CA ALA A 67 5.91 -0.72 9.81
C ALA A 67 4.89 -1.85 9.63
N GLY A 68 4.80 -2.39 8.42
CA GLY A 68 3.86 -3.44 8.05
C GLY A 68 4.55 -4.58 7.30
N ARG A 69 3.80 -5.65 7.08
CA ARG A 69 4.25 -6.81 6.29
C ARG A 69 3.22 -7.11 5.22
N VAL A 70 3.70 -7.40 4.00
CA VAL A 70 2.84 -7.75 2.88
C VAL A 70 2.28 -9.16 3.11
N VAL A 71 0.98 -9.25 3.39
CA VAL A 71 0.28 -10.53 3.64
C VAL A 71 -0.65 -10.95 2.51
N TRP A 72 -0.94 -10.03 1.58
CA TRP A 72 -1.81 -10.27 0.43
C TRP A 72 -1.32 -9.45 -0.77
N ILE A 73 -1.40 -10.01 -1.97
CA ILE A 73 -1.13 -9.33 -3.23
C ILE A 73 -2.28 -9.63 -4.17
N THR A 74 -2.92 -8.59 -4.70
CA THR A 74 -3.95 -8.73 -5.73
C THR A 74 -3.27 -8.78 -7.11
N PRO A 75 -3.31 -9.92 -7.83
CA PRO A 75 -2.68 -10.00 -9.14
C PRO A 75 -3.39 -9.11 -10.17
N GLN A 76 -2.64 -8.63 -11.15
CA GLN A 76 -3.18 -7.81 -12.22
C GLN A 76 -4.24 -8.62 -12.98
N GLY A 77 -5.47 -8.10 -13.04
CA GLY A 77 -6.61 -8.78 -13.67
C GLY A 77 -7.49 -9.62 -12.73
N ALA A 78 -7.20 -9.68 -11.43
CA ALA A 78 -7.99 -10.43 -10.45
C ALA A 78 -9.43 -9.91 -10.23
N GLN A 79 -9.85 -8.86 -10.94
CA GLN A 79 -11.17 -8.25 -10.78
C GLN A 79 -11.66 -7.55 -12.06
N GLY A 80 -11.50 -8.17 -13.23
CA GLY A 80 -12.19 -7.75 -14.46
C GLY A 80 -12.12 -6.26 -14.80
N GLN A 81 -10.95 -5.62 -14.69
CA GLN A 81 -10.71 -4.19 -14.98
C GLN A 81 -11.41 -3.16 -14.06
N LYS A 82 -11.89 -3.55 -12.88
CA LYS A 82 -12.31 -2.57 -11.87
C LYS A 82 -11.14 -2.25 -10.94
N HIS A 83 -10.86 -0.96 -10.76
CA HIS A 83 -9.91 -0.49 -9.76
C HIS A 83 -10.35 -1.08 -8.40
N ALA A 84 -9.44 -1.80 -7.73
CA ALA A 84 -9.70 -2.27 -6.39
C ALA A 84 -10.02 -1.03 -5.53
N GLY A 85 -11.23 -1.04 -4.95
CA GLY A 85 -11.85 0.11 -4.30
C GLY A 85 -11.12 0.63 -3.09
#